data_AF-A0A3M1PRJ2-F1
#
_entry.id   AF-A0A3M1PRJ2-F1
#
_cell.length_a   1.000
_cell.length_b   1.000
_cell.length_c   1.000
_cell.angle_alpha   90.00
_cell.angle_beta   90.00
_cell.angle_gamma   90.00
#
_symmetry.space_group_name_H-M   'P 1'
#
loop_
_entity.id
_entity.type
_entity.pdbx_description
1 polymer ?
#
loop_
_entity_poly.entity_id
_entity_poly.type
_entity_poly.pdbx_seq_one_letter_code
_entity_poly.pdbx_strand_id
1 'polypeptide(L)' 'MFNSGKWVCQIGALIPPVQRAIAIDVTVQTVSNWETGRYKDVRLTLVQVKALCRLLRWTLDDLPDDFGAGK' A
#
# COMPACT_ATOMS: atom_id res chain seq x y z
N MET A 1 7.29 -3.81 -9.96
CA MET A 1 7.18 -4.51 -8.65
C MET A 1 7.08 -3.44 -7.57
N PHE A 2 5.99 -3.40 -6.80
CA PHE A 2 5.54 -2.23 -6.03
C PHE A 2 6.14 -2.19 -4.62
N ASN A 3 6.78 -1.10 -4.19
CA ASN A 3 7.35 -0.98 -2.83
C ASN A 3 6.23 -0.77 -1.79
N SER A 4 6.02 -1.71 -0.87
CA SER A 4 4.87 -1.72 0.04
C SER A 4 4.92 -0.60 1.09
N GLY A 5 6.11 -0.15 1.50
CA GLY A 5 6.28 0.84 2.57
C GLY A 5 5.68 2.20 2.25
N LYS A 6 6.11 2.81 1.13
CA LYS A 6 5.61 4.12 0.71
C LYS A 6 4.15 4.08 0.24
N TRP A 7 3.76 3.01 -0.45
CA TRP A 7 2.39 2.81 -0.91
C TRP A 7 1.37 2.88 0.23
N VAL A 8 1.65 2.13 1.29
CA VAL A 8 0.74 1.98 2.43
C VAL A 8 0.70 3.25 3.28
N CYS A 9 1.81 3.99 3.38
CA CYS A 9 1.83 5.33 3.96
C CYS A 9 1.02 6.34 3.14
N GLN A 10 1.18 6.36 1.81
CA GLN A 10 0.57 7.36 0.94
C GLN A 10 -0.95 7.21 0.86
N ILE A 11 -1.44 5.99 0.67
CA ILE A 11 -2.89 5.70 0.79
C ILE A 11 -3.37 5.74 2.24
N GLY A 12 -2.44 5.74 3.20
CA GLY A 12 -2.77 5.72 4.63
C GLY A 12 -3.46 6.98 5.12
N ALA A 13 -3.31 8.09 4.38
CA ALA A 13 -4.08 9.31 4.59
C ALA A 13 -5.55 9.19 4.14
N LEU A 14 -5.87 8.23 3.28
CA LEU A 14 -7.21 8.05 2.68
C LEU A 14 -8.04 6.99 3.41
N ILE A 15 -7.38 5.96 3.95
CA ILE A 15 -8.04 4.81 4.60
C ILE A 15 -7.24 4.35 5.83
N PRO A 16 -7.88 4.01 6.95
CA PRO A 16 -7.20 3.62 8.20
C PRO A 16 -6.47 2.25 8.10
N PRO A 17 -5.45 2.00 8.95
CA PRO A 17 -4.59 0.82 8.89
C PRO A 17 -5.33 -0.51 8.95
N VAL A 18 -6.41 -0.60 9.74
CA VAL A 18 -7.25 -1.79 9.84
C VAL A 18 -7.92 -2.11 8.51
N GLN A 19 -8.47 -1.11 7.82
CA GLN A 19 -9.15 -1.33 6.54
C GLN A 19 -8.16 -1.74 5.44
N ARG A 20 -6.95 -1.18 5.44
CA ARG A 20 -5.88 -1.59 4.50
C ARG A 20 -5.46 -3.03 4.72
N ALA A 21 -5.25 -3.40 5.97
CA ALA A 21 -4.85 -4.75 6.38
C ALA A 21 -5.86 -5.80 5.89
N ILE A 22 -7.15 -5.54 6.13
CA ILE A 22 -8.25 -6.40 5.67
C ILE A 22 -8.28 -6.50 4.15
N ALA A 23 -8.11 -5.38 3.44
CA ALA A 23 -8.23 -5.36 1.97
C ALA A 23 -7.14 -6.17 1.25
N ILE A 24 -5.95 -6.28 1.81
CA ILE A 24 -4.80 -6.98 1.19
C ILE A 24 -4.39 -8.26 1.91
N ASP A 25 -5.25 -8.72 2.82
CA ASP A 25 -5.10 -9.96 3.59
C ASP A 25 -3.76 -10.03 4.35
N VAL A 26 -3.46 -8.97 5.11
CA VAL A 26 -2.29 -8.93 6.00
C VAL A 26 -2.69 -8.45 7.38
N THR A 27 -1.81 -8.59 8.37
CA THR A 27 -2.06 -8.08 9.71
C THR A 27 -1.85 -6.57 9.79
N VAL A 28 -2.51 -5.92 10.75
CA VAL A 28 -2.29 -4.50 11.06
C VAL A 28 -0.84 -4.23 11.46
N GLN A 29 -0.19 -5.19 12.13
CA GLN A 29 1.23 -5.12 12.45
C GLN A 29 2.10 -5.12 11.19
N THR A 30 1.76 -5.92 10.17
CA THR A 30 2.43 -5.89 8.87
C THR A 30 2.29 -4.53 8.19
N VAL A 31 1.09 -3.95 8.20
CA VAL A 31 0.84 -2.58 7.70
C VAL A 31 1.71 -1.56 8.44
N SER A 32 1.75 -1.61 9.78
CA SER A 32 2.53 -0.67 10.60
C SER A 32 4.04 -0.83 10.39
N ASN A 33 4.51 -2.07 10.22
CA ASN A 33 5.90 -2.37 9.87
C ASN A 33 6.31 -1.79 8.50
N TRP A 34 5.38 -1.75 7.54
CA TRP A 34 5.59 -1.10 6.24
C TRP A 34 5.63 0.41 6.38
N GLU A 35 4.70 1.00 7.15
CA GLU A 35 4.63 2.45 7.38
C GLU A 35 5.87 3.00 8.08
N THR A 36 6.42 2.24 9.03
CA THR A 36 7.62 2.61 9.79
C THR A 36 8.92 2.31 9.05
N GLY A 37 8.86 1.73 7.85
CA GLY A 37 10.03 1.40 7.04
C GLY A 37 10.92 0.29 7.64
N ARG A 38 10.41 -0.49 8.61
CA ARG A 38 11.13 -1.63 9.21
C ARG A 38 11.36 -2.77 8.21
N TYR A 39 10.55 -2.85 7.17
CA TYR A 39 10.70 -3.80 6.06
C TYR A 39 10.80 -3.05 4.72
N LYS A 40 12.03 -2.78 4.27
CA LYS A 40 12.30 -1.98 3.06
C LYS A 40 12.10 -2.74 1.75
N ASP A 41 12.14 -4.07 1.79
CA ASP A 41 12.09 -4.93 0.60
C ASP A 41 10.74 -5.63 0.38
N VAL A 42 9.75 -5.35 1.24
CA VAL A 42 8.43 -5.95 1.04
C VAL A 42 7.75 -5.28 -0.15
N ARG A 43 7.19 -6.11 -1.02
CA ARG A 43 6.54 -5.68 -2.25
C ARG A 43 5.10 -6.13 -2.22
N LEU A 44 4.19 -5.23 -2.59
CA LEU A 44 2.80 -5.62 -2.82
C LEU A 44 2.73 -6.45 -4.09
N THR A 45 1.96 -7.54 -4.02
CA THR A 45 1.62 -8.31 -5.21
C THR A 45 0.60 -7.54 -6.06
N LEU A 46 0.50 -7.87 -7.35
CA LEU A 46 -0.48 -7.24 -8.24
C LEU A 46 -1.93 -7.44 -7.76
N VAL A 47 -2.20 -8.54 -7.07
CA VAL A 47 -3.52 -8.83 -6.48
C VAL A 47 -3.83 -7.84 -5.35
N GLN A 48 -2.87 -7.60 -4.47
CA GLN A 48 -3.01 -6.65 -3.35
C GLN A 48 -3.16 -5.21 -3.84
N VAL A 49 -2.39 -4.81 -4.87
CA VAL A 49 -2.54 -3.51 -5.52
C VAL A 49 -3.95 -3.34 -6.08
N LYS A 50 -4.47 -4.33 -6.82
CA LYS A 50 -5.84 -4.29 -7.36
C LYS A 50 -6.90 -4.22 -6.26
N ALA A 51 -6.70 -4.91 -5.14
CA ALA A 51 -7.62 -4.87 -4.02
C ALA A 51 -7.70 -3.46 -3.39
N LEU A 52 -6.56 -2.78 -3.24
CA LEU A 52 -6.51 -1.40 -2.75
C LEU A 52 -7.14 -0.41 -3.73
N CYS A 53 -6.91 -0.55 -5.04
CA CYS A 53 -7.59 0.25 -6.05
C CYS A 53 -9.12 0.12 -5.96
N ARG A 54 -9.63 -1.11 -5.80
CA ARG A 54 -11.08 -1.36 -5.63
C ARG A 54 -11.63 -0.70 -4.37
N LEU A 55 -10.89 -0.75 -3.27
CA LEU A 55 -11.29 -0.10 -2.01
C LEU A 55 -11.36 1.42 -2.16
N LEU A 56 -10.38 2.03 -2.83
CA LEU A 56 -10.30 3.47 -3.07
C LEU A 56 -11.17 3.95 -4.24
N ARG A 57 -11.81 3.01 -4.97
CA ARG A 57 -12.49 3.27 -6.25
C ARG A 57 -11.61 3.95 -7.30
N TRP A 58 -10.32 3.65 -7.26
CA TRP A 58 -9.35 4.13 -8.22
C TRP A 58 -9.34 3.27 -9.48
N THR A 59 -9.22 3.94 -10.61
CA THR A 59 -8.84 3.35 -11.89
C THR A 59 -7.32 3.16 -11.96
N LEU A 60 -6.84 2.56 -13.05
CA LEU A 60 -5.38 2.45 -13.24
C LEU A 60 -4.73 3.81 -13.49
N ASP A 61 -5.46 4.78 -14.03
CA ASP A 61 -4.97 6.15 -14.27
C ASP A 61 -4.91 7.01 -13.00
N ASP A 62 -5.66 6.64 -11.95
CA ASP A 62 -5.59 7.27 -10.63
C ASP A 62 -4.36 6.82 -9.83
N LEU A 63 -3.66 5.78 -10.31
CA LEU A 63 -2.43 5.31 -9.68
C LEU A 63 -1.31 6.33 -9.91
N PRO A 64 -0.55 6.69 -8.87
CA PRO A 64 0.67 7.48 -9.03
C PRO A 64 1.63 6.82 -10.05
N ASP A 65 2.16 7.60 -11.00
CA ASP A 65 3.13 7.12 -12.00
C ASP A 65 4.44 6.63 -11.36
N ASP A 66 4.84 7.27 -10.26
CA ASP A 66 6.02 6.91 -9.51
C ASP A 66 5.65 6.56 -8.07
N PHE A 67 6.04 5.36 -7.67
CA PHE A 67 5.95 4.87 -6.29
C PHE A 67 7.29 4.94 -5.57
N GLY A 68 8.30 5.58 -6.17
CA GLY A 68 9.54 5.99 -5.52
C GLY A 68 10.73 6.24 -6.45
N ALA A 69 11.22 7.49 -6.43
CA ALA A 69 12.64 7.85 -6.29
C ALA A 69 12.83 9.10 -5.41
N GLY A 70 12.23 9.12 -4.21
CA GLY A 70 12.62 10.09 -3.18
C GLY A 70 13.88 9.59 -2.47
N LYS A 71 14.99 10.31 -2.68
CA LYS A 71 16.36 10.06 -2.17
C LYS A 71 16.43 9.62 -0.71
#